data_AF-A0A1C7P9P4-F1
#
_entry.id   AF-A0A1C7P9P4-F1
#
_cell.length_a   1.000
_cell.length_b   1.000
_cell.length_c   1.000
_cell.angle_alpha   90.00
_cell.angle_beta   90.00
_cell.angle_gamma   90.00
#
_symmetry.space_group_name_H-M   'P 1'
#
loop_
_entity.id
_entity.type
_entity.pdbx_description
1 polymer ?
#
loop_
_entity_poly.entity_id
_entity_poly.type
_entity_poly.pdbx_seq_one_letter_code
_entity_poly.pdbx_strand_id
1 'polypeptide(L)'
;MNTAICFLPLAMPALAVSGEAQQSQPSSPHYILAQELIELLHATDSILSMCYDAESIRNAIPQLETQRMTMNAIAVRQSELPDPTAEEEKEVLQLKDQFNSAWNNVSGQIDRLILNGLVTPELANVLSLDPSLVAQQQAQPATPPAR
;
A
#
# COMPACT_ATOMS: atom_id res chain seq x y z
N MET A 1 -20.49 9.85 -19.87
CA MET A 1 -19.96 9.64 -21.25
C MET A 1 -18.56 10.20 -21.31
N ASN A 2 -17.59 9.34 -21.67
CA ASN A 2 -16.24 9.60 -22.16
C ASN A 2 -15.94 11.05 -22.59
N THR A 3 -14.72 11.54 -22.35
CA THR A 3 -13.62 11.45 -23.34
C THR A 3 -12.28 11.89 -22.74
N ALA A 4 -11.27 11.09 -23.07
CA ALA A 4 -9.83 11.23 -22.87
C ALA A 4 -9.28 12.67 -22.89
N ILE A 5 -8.29 12.94 -22.03
CA ILE A 5 -7.25 13.91 -22.35
C ILE A 5 -6.05 13.12 -22.85
N CYS A 6 -5.98 13.11 -24.17
CA CYS A 6 -4.91 12.54 -24.97
C CYS A 6 -3.57 13.25 -24.71
N PHE A 7 -2.53 12.43 -24.60
CA PHE A 7 -1.14 12.79 -24.83
C PHE A 7 -0.99 13.56 -26.16
N LEU A 8 -0.30 14.71 -26.14
CA LEU A 8 0.38 15.25 -27.32
C LEU A 8 1.72 15.89 -26.93
N PRO A 9 2.77 15.74 -27.75
CA PRO A 9 4.16 15.95 -27.37
C PRO A 9 4.69 17.28 -27.93
N LEU A 10 5.34 18.10 -27.11
CA LEU A 10 5.99 19.32 -27.62
C LEU A 10 7.38 19.49 -27.01
N ALA A 11 8.34 19.03 -27.82
CA ALA A 11 9.68 19.54 -28.09
C ALA A 11 10.51 20.21 -26.98
N MET A 12 11.66 19.59 -26.70
CA MET A 12 12.84 20.22 -26.09
C MET A 12 13.44 21.32 -27.01
N PRO A 13 14.26 22.26 -26.49
CA PRO A 13 15.68 21.98 -26.29
C PRO A 13 16.28 22.50 -24.96
N ALA A 14 17.47 21.97 -24.71
CA ALA A 14 18.30 22.05 -23.51
C ALA A 14 18.78 23.45 -23.09
N LEU A 15 19.10 23.56 -21.80
CA LEU A 15 20.19 24.38 -21.30
C LEU A 15 20.82 23.74 -20.06
N ALA A 16 22.13 23.52 -20.15
CA ALA A 16 22.97 22.96 -19.10
C ALA A 16 23.30 24.01 -18.04
N VAL A 17 23.35 23.61 -16.77
CA VAL A 17 24.28 24.22 -15.80
C VAL A 17 24.71 23.18 -14.79
N SER A 18 26.03 23.14 -14.58
CA SER A 18 26.77 22.24 -13.72
C SER A 18 26.63 22.59 -12.24
N GLY A 19 26.72 21.55 -11.39
CA GLY A 19 27.35 21.64 -10.07
C GLY A 19 26.40 21.70 -8.88
N GLU A 20 26.10 20.55 -8.28
CA GLU A 20 26.34 20.20 -6.87
C GLU A 20 25.54 18.92 -6.53
N ALA A 21 26.22 17.93 -5.95
CA ALA A 21 25.61 16.71 -5.45
C ALA A 21 25.53 16.77 -3.91
N GLN A 22 24.38 16.31 -3.39
CA GLN A 22 23.97 16.16 -1.98
C GLN A 22 23.51 17.46 -1.29
N GLN A 23 22.29 17.58 -0.76
CA GLN A 23 21.35 16.57 -0.28
C GLN A 23 19.96 17.25 -0.23
N SER A 24 19.09 16.98 -1.21
CA SER A 24 17.76 17.57 -1.26
C SER A 24 16.91 17.00 -0.12
N GLN A 25 16.70 17.84 0.89
CA GLN A 25 15.73 17.69 1.97
C GLN A 25 14.34 17.35 1.38
N PRO A 26 13.48 16.53 2.02
CA PRO A 26 12.23 16.10 1.39
C PRO A 26 11.39 17.33 1.02
N SER A 27 11.00 17.37 -0.26
CA SER A 27 10.68 18.59 -0.98
C SER A 27 9.26 19.14 -0.79
N SER A 28 8.35 18.41 -0.17
CA SER A 28 7.00 18.92 0.11
C SER A 28 6.27 18.05 1.15
N PRO A 29 5.29 18.60 1.90
CA PRO A 29 4.51 17.82 2.85
C PRO A 29 3.76 16.64 2.19
N HIS A 30 3.32 16.80 0.94
CA HIS A 30 2.71 15.71 0.17
C HIS A 30 3.69 14.59 -0.18
N TYR A 31 4.92 14.93 -0.56
CA TYR A 31 5.97 13.95 -0.80
C TYR A 31 6.32 13.16 0.47
N ILE A 32 6.42 13.85 1.61
CA ILE A 32 6.69 13.21 2.91
C ILE A 32 5.60 12.20 3.26
N LEU A 33 4.32 12.58 3.16
CA LEU A 33 3.21 11.66 3.45
C LEU A 33 3.18 10.47 2.47
N ALA A 34 3.48 10.69 1.19
CA ALA A 34 3.56 9.61 0.21
C ALA A 34 4.70 8.63 0.52
N GLN A 35 5.85 9.12 1.00
CA GLN A 35 6.95 8.28 1.44
C GLN A 35 6.61 7.51 2.72
N GLU A 36 6.02 8.16 3.72
CA GLU A 36 5.55 7.50 4.96
C GLU A 36 4.55 6.36 4.63
N LEU A 37 3.66 6.58 3.65
CA LEU A 37 2.72 5.57 3.19
C LEU A 37 3.42 4.35 2.56
N ILE A 38 4.47 4.57 1.77
CA ILE A 38 5.26 3.49 1.15
C ILE A 38 6.00 2.69 2.23
N GLU A 39 6.63 3.36 3.20
CA GLU A 39 7.28 2.71 4.34
C GLU A 39 6.30 1.88 5.15
N LEU A 40 5.08 2.39 5.36
CA LEU A 40 4.01 1.67 6.02
C LEU A 40 3.60 0.39 5.26
N LEU A 41 3.52 0.45 3.93
CA LEU A 41 3.25 -0.72 3.11
C LEU A 41 4.38 -1.75 3.20
N HIS A 42 5.64 -1.33 3.22
CA HIS A 42 6.77 -2.25 3.42
C HIS A 42 6.79 -2.91 4.81
N ALA A 43 6.46 -2.15 5.86
CA ALA A 43 6.30 -2.69 7.20
C ALA A 43 5.16 -3.71 7.25
N THR A 44 4.04 -3.41 6.60
CA THR A 44 2.88 -4.30 6.48
C THR A 44 3.22 -5.59 5.73
N ASP A 45 3.90 -5.48 4.57
CA ASP A 45 4.38 -6.64 3.82
C ASP A 45 5.32 -7.52 4.67
N SER A 46 6.24 -6.90 5.41
CA SER A 46 7.16 -7.62 6.30
C SER A 46 6.40 -8.43 7.36
N ILE A 47 5.36 -7.84 7.99
CA ILE A 47 4.53 -8.53 8.98
C ILE A 47 3.75 -9.69 8.34
N LEU A 48 3.10 -9.43 7.19
CA LEU A 48 2.32 -10.45 6.49
C LEU A 48 3.18 -11.57 5.91
N SER A 49 4.42 -11.28 5.51
CA SER A 49 5.36 -12.28 5.02
C SER A 49 5.66 -13.36 6.07
N MET A 50 5.61 -13.00 7.36
CA MET A 50 5.85 -13.89 8.50
C MET A 50 4.60 -14.67 8.95
N CYS A 51 3.44 -14.43 8.34
CA CYS A 51 2.20 -15.12 8.65
C CYS A 51 2.08 -16.42 7.85
N TYR A 52 2.48 -17.54 8.46
CA TYR A 52 2.48 -18.88 7.83
C TYR A 52 1.43 -19.83 8.41
N ASP A 53 0.90 -19.52 9.60
CA ASP A 53 -0.05 -20.35 10.35
C ASP A 53 -0.95 -19.48 11.25
N ALA A 54 -1.89 -20.11 11.95
CA ALA A 54 -2.83 -19.40 12.81
C ALA A 54 -2.17 -18.71 14.03
N GLU A 55 -1.04 -19.23 14.52
CA GLU A 55 -0.34 -18.68 15.69
C GLU A 55 0.44 -17.41 15.30
N SER A 56 1.19 -17.47 14.20
CA SER A 56 1.89 -16.33 13.62
C SER A 56 0.92 -15.20 13.27
N ILE A 57 -0.28 -15.51 12.75
CA ILE A 57 -1.32 -14.51 12.50
C ILE A 57 -1.81 -13.87 13.80
N ARG A 58 -2.10 -14.67 14.83
CA ARG A 58 -2.52 -14.14 16.13
C ARG A 58 -1.47 -13.19 16.72
N ASN A 59 -0.19 -13.50 16.54
CA ASN A 59 0.93 -12.65 16.99
C ASN A 59 1.12 -11.39 16.11
N ALA A 60 0.73 -11.46 14.83
CA ALA A 60 0.82 -10.35 13.88
C ALA A 60 -0.32 -9.34 14.03
N ILE A 61 -1.52 -9.76 14.47
CA ILE A 61 -2.71 -8.89 14.63
C ILE A 61 -2.40 -7.56 15.34
N PRO A 62 -1.81 -7.52 16.55
CA PRO A 62 -1.54 -6.24 17.23
C PRO A 62 -0.58 -5.32 16.46
N GLN A 63 0.35 -5.89 15.68
CA GLN A 63 1.24 -5.11 14.83
C GLN A 63 0.49 -4.54 13.62
N LEU A 64 -0.39 -5.32 13.00
CA LEU A 64 -1.25 -4.88 11.90
C LEU A 64 -2.27 -3.82 12.36
N GLU A 65 -2.80 -3.94 13.57
CA GLU A 65 -3.64 -2.89 14.18
C GLU A 65 -2.86 -1.58 14.34
N THR A 66 -1.60 -1.67 14.78
CA THR A 66 -0.71 -0.51 14.86
C THR A 66 -0.49 0.10 13.46
N GLN A 67 -0.25 -0.73 12.43
CA GLN A 67 -0.11 -0.23 11.05
C GLN A 67 -1.39 0.47 10.57
N ARG A 68 -2.57 -0.09 10.90
CA ARG A 68 -3.86 0.52 10.58
C ARG A 68 -4.05 1.87 11.27
N MET A 69 -3.65 2.00 12.53
CA MET A 69 -3.69 3.29 13.23
C MET A 69 -2.78 4.32 12.57
N THR A 70 -1.56 3.92 12.18
CA THR A 70 -0.63 4.79 11.45
C THR A 70 -1.19 5.21 10.09
N MET A 71 -1.82 4.28 9.34
CA MET A 71 -2.51 4.60 8.08
C MET A 71 -3.57 5.66 8.28
N ASN A 72 -4.42 5.51 9.31
CA ASN A 72 -5.47 6.47 9.63
C ASN A 72 -4.88 7.85 10.01
N ALA A 73 -3.77 7.88 10.75
CA ALA A 73 -3.09 9.13 11.08
C ALA A 73 -2.49 9.82 9.85
N ILE A 74 -1.95 9.06 8.87
CA ILE A 74 -1.51 9.60 7.58
C ILE A 74 -2.70 10.17 6.81
N ALA A 75 -3.82 9.46 6.75
CA ALA A 75 -5.02 9.92 6.06
C ALA A 75 -5.60 11.21 6.67
N VAL A 76 -5.60 11.33 7.99
CA VAL A 76 -5.99 12.57 8.69
C VAL A 76 -5.04 13.71 8.31
N ARG A 77 -3.73 13.52 8.42
CA ARG A 77 -2.74 14.54 8.03
C ARG A 77 -2.88 14.95 6.56
N GLN A 78 -3.12 13.99 5.66
CA GLN A 78 -3.37 14.28 4.24
C GLN A 78 -4.60 15.16 4.05
N SER A 79 -5.69 14.92 4.79
CA SER A 79 -6.92 15.71 4.70
C SER A 79 -6.80 17.14 5.26
N GLU A 80 -5.79 17.39 6.08
CA GLU A 80 -5.48 18.70 6.65
C GLU A 80 -4.55 19.53 5.75
N LEU A 81 -3.87 18.88 4.78
CA LEU A 81 -3.05 19.57 3.80
C LEU A 81 -3.91 20.26 2.73
N PRO A 82 -3.47 21.41 2.19
CA PRO A 82 -4.06 21.98 1.00
C PRO A 82 -3.91 21.03 -0.20
N ASP A 83 -4.63 21.30 -1.29
CA ASP A 83 -4.40 20.57 -2.54
C ASP A 83 -2.94 20.74 -3.01
N PRO A 84 -2.29 19.67 -3.51
CA PRO A 84 -0.92 19.74 -3.97
C PRO A 84 -0.79 20.67 -5.18
N THR A 85 0.29 21.42 -5.22
CA THR A 85 0.67 22.20 -6.41
C THR A 85 1.20 21.26 -7.51
N ALA A 86 1.23 21.73 -8.76
CA ALA A 86 1.71 20.94 -9.90
C ALA A 86 3.18 20.46 -9.75
N GLU A 87 4.00 21.19 -8.99
CA GLU A 87 5.37 20.78 -8.67
C GLU A 87 5.37 19.61 -7.70
N GLU A 88 4.60 19.70 -6.61
CA GLU A 88 4.46 18.65 -5.61
C GLU A 88 3.82 17.38 -6.19
N GLU A 89 2.83 17.52 -7.09
CA GLU A 89 2.26 16.39 -7.83
C GLU A 89 3.34 15.66 -8.63
N LYS A 90 4.22 16.41 -9.32
CA LYS A 90 5.33 15.82 -10.09
C LYS A 90 6.32 15.10 -9.18
N GLU A 91 6.55 15.59 -7.98
CA GLU A 91 7.42 14.94 -6.99
C GLU A 91 6.78 13.65 -6.45
N VAL A 92 5.51 13.70 -6.05
CA VAL A 92 4.76 12.52 -5.60
C VAL A 92 4.65 11.48 -6.71
N LEU A 93 4.52 11.89 -7.98
CA LEU A 93 4.48 10.98 -9.13
C LEU A 93 5.76 10.14 -9.27
N GLN A 94 6.91 10.60 -8.80
CA GLN A 94 8.16 9.83 -8.81
C GLN A 94 8.10 8.62 -7.85
N LEU A 95 7.24 8.69 -6.84
CA LEU A 95 7.02 7.61 -5.87
C LEU A 95 6.01 6.56 -6.37
N LYS A 96 5.34 6.80 -7.50
CA LYS A 96 4.27 5.93 -8.01
C LYS A 96 4.70 4.48 -8.20
N ASP A 97 5.86 4.24 -8.81
CA ASP A 97 6.33 2.86 -9.07
C ASP A 97 6.70 2.14 -7.77
N GLN A 98 7.27 2.86 -6.79
CA GLN A 98 7.58 2.32 -5.47
C GLN A 98 6.30 1.98 -4.71
N PHE A 99 5.32 2.88 -4.73
CA PHE A 99 3.99 2.64 -4.17
C PHE A 99 3.32 1.42 -4.80
N ASN A 100 3.27 1.35 -6.14
CA ASN A 100 2.66 0.23 -6.85
C ASN A 100 3.34 -1.11 -6.50
N SER A 101 4.67 -1.11 -6.43
CA SER A 101 5.43 -2.30 -6.04
C SER A 101 5.11 -2.75 -4.61
N ALA A 102 5.14 -1.82 -3.65
CA ALA A 102 4.83 -2.10 -2.25
C ALA A 102 3.38 -2.58 -2.08
N TRP A 103 2.43 -1.94 -2.77
CA TRP A 103 1.03 -2.32 -2.78
C TRP A 103 0.82 -3.73 -3.35
N ASN A 104 1.45 -4.04 -4.49
CA ASN A 104 1.35 -5.36 -5.12
C ASN A 104 1.89 -6.47 -4.21
N ASN A 105 2.98 -6.20 -3.48
CA ASN A 105 3.51 -7.16 -2.51
C ASN A 105 2.49 -7.43 -1.41
N VAL A 106 1.98 -6.37 -0.75
CA VAL A 106 0.95 -6.50 0.30
C VAL A 106 -0.28 -7.25 -0.21
N SER A 107 -0.79 -6.89 -1.40
CA SER A 107 -1.93 -7.59 -2.02
C SER A 107 -1.63 -9.07 -2.23
N GLY A 108 -0.44 -9.41 -2.75
CA GLY A 108 -0.02 -10.80 -2.94
C GLY A 108 0.06 -11.58 -1.62
N GLN A 109 0.51 -10.95 -0.53
CA GLN A 109 0.49 -11.59 0.80
C GLN A 109 -0.93 -11.86 1.26
N ILE A 110 -1.85 -10.91 1.08
CA ILE A 110 -3.26 -11.05 1.45
C ILE A 110 -3.90 -12.20 0.65
N ASP A 111 -3.68 -12.24 -0.66
CA ASP A 111 -4.17 -13.32 -1.52
C ASP A 111 -3.62 -14.68 -1.07
N ARG A 112 -2.34 -14.75 -0.71
CA ARG A 112 -1.75 -15.97 -0.13
C ARG A 112 -2.48 -16.40 1.14
N LEU A 113 -2.76 -15.47 2.06
CA LEU A 113 -3.45 -15.79 3.31
C LEU A 113 -4.89 -16.28 3.05
N ILE A 114 -5.59 -15.67 2.09
CA ILE A 114 -6.92 -16.10 1.64
C ILE A 114 -6.87 -17.53 1.08
N LEU A 115 -5.94 -17.81 0.16
CA LEU A 115 -5.82 -19.12 -0.48
C LEU A 115 -5.47 -20.25 0.50
N ASN A 116 -4.74 -19.94 1.57
CA ASN A 116 -4.40 -20.91 2.61
C ASN A 116 -5.47 -21.04 3.70
N GLY A 117 -6.61 -20.33 3.59
CA GLY A 117 -7.67 -20.37 4.60
C GLY A 117 -7.25 -19.79 5.95
N LEU A 118 -6.28 -18.89 5.92
CA LEU A 118 -5.65 -18.31 7.11
C LEU A 118 -6.29 -16.99 7.54
N VAL A 119 -7.22 -16.44 6.76
CA VAL A 119 -7.90 -15.19 7.10
C VAL A 119 -8.95 -15.42 8.18
N THR A 120 -8.63 -15.01 9.40
CA THR A 120 -9.58 -14.96 10.51
C THR A 120 -10.49 -13.72 10.40
N PRO A 121 -11.68 -13.71 11.04
CA PRO A 121 -12.53 -12.53 11.09
C PRO A 121 -11.82 -11.29 11.67
N GLU A 122 -10.97 -11.50 12.68
CA GLU A 122 -10.15 -10.45 13.29
C GLU A 122 -9.16 -9.87 12.28
N LEU A 123 -8.43 -10.73 11.56
CA LEU A 123 -7.49 -10.29 10.52
C LEU A 123 -8.20 -9.58 9.37
N ALA A 124 -9.36 -10.09 8.94
CA ALA A 124 -10.18 -9.43 7.91
C ALA A 124 -10.64 -8.03 8.34
N ASN A 125 -11.04 -7.86 9.61
CA ASN A 125 -11.41 -6.57 10.16
C ASN A 125 -10.22 -5.59 10.21
N VAL A 126 -9.02 -6.08 10.52
CA VAL A 126 -7.80 -5.24 10.54
C VAL A 126 -7.42 -4.80 9.13
N LEU A 127 -7.46 -5.73 8.17
CA LEU A 127 -7.15 -5.49 6.76
C LEU A 127 -8.30 -4.81 5.98
N SER A 128 -9.43 -4.55 6.64
CA SER A 128 -10.66 -4.02 6.02
C SER A 128 -11.11 -4.84 4.79
N LEU A 129 -10.95 -6.17 4.85
CA LEU A 129 -11.40 -7.08 3.81
C LEU A 129 -12.92 -7.26 3.88
N ASP A 130 -13.53 -7.50 2.72
CA ASP A 130 -14.96 -7.76 2.65
C ASP A 130 -15.34 -8.99 3.50
N PRO A 131 -16.32 -8.89 4.42
CA PRO A 131 -16.69 -9.98 5.32
C PRO A 131 -17.21 -11.23 4.60
N SER A 132 -17.67 -11.11 3.35
CA SER A 132 -18.11 -12.24 2.52
C SER A 132 -16.93 -13.12 2.07
N LEU A 133 -15.70 -12.60 2.04
CA LEU A 133 -14.49 -13.40 1.74
C LEU A 133 -14.19 -14.39 2.87
N VAL A 134 -14.40 -13.98 4.13
CA VAL A 134 -14.22 -14.85 5.30
C VAL A 134 -15.29 -15.92 5.35
N ALA A 135 -16.54 -15.56 5.07
CA ALA A 135 -17.65 -16.49 4.99
C ALA A 135 -17.46 -17.55 3.89
N GLN A 136 -16.92 -17.16 2.73
CA GLN A 136 -16.60 -18.09 1.64
C GLN A 136 -15.46 -19.05 1.98
N GLN A 137 -14.45 -18.60 2.75
CA GLN A 137 -13.35 -19.46 3.22
C GLN A 137 -13.82 -20.48 4.27
N GLN A 138 -14.66 -20.06 5.22
CA GLN A 138 -15.22 -20.96 6.24
C GLN A 138 -16.26 -21.94 5.68
N ALA A 139 -16.85 -21.63 4.52
CA ALA A 139 -17.80 -22.48 3.83
C ALA A 139 -17.15 -23.52 2.91
N GLN A 140 -15.83 -23.52 2.70
CA GLN A 140 -15.17 -24.61 1.97
C GLN A 140 -15.20 -25.88 2.81
N PRO A 141 -15.96 -26.92 2.40
CA PRO A 141 -15.94 -28.18 3.11
C PRO A 141 -14.57 -28.81 2.90
N ALA A 142 -13.94 -29.28 3.98
CA ALA A 142 -12.82 -30.21 3.89
C ALA A 142 -13.27 -31.42 3.06
N THR A 143 -13.03 -31.38 1.75
CA THR A 143 -13.37 -32.47 0.85
C THR A 143 -12.20 -33.44 0.99
N PRO A 144 -12.38 -34.63 1.59
CA PRO A 144 -11.28 -35.58 1.69
C PRO A 144 -10.83 -35.96 0.27
N PRO A 145 -9.52 -36.06 0.00
CA PRO A 145 -9.04 -36.50 -1.30
C PRO A 145 -9.62 -37.89 -1.58
N ALA A 146 -10.40 -38.00 -2.66
CA ALA A 146 -10.88 -39.28 -3.15
C ALA A 146 -9.65 -40.12 -3.53
N ARG A 147 -9.53 -41.24 -2.84
CA ARG A 147 -8.50 -42.27 -2.99
C ARG A 147 -8.67 -43.03 -4.30
#